data_AF-A0A4Y2A5T6-F1
#
_entry.id   AF-A0A4Y2A5T6-F1
#
_cell.length_a   1.000
_cell.length_b   1.000
_cell.length_c   1.000
_cell.angle_alpha   90.00
_cell.angle_beta   90.00
_cell.angle_gamma   90.00
#
_symmetry.space_group_name_H-M   'P 1'
#
loop_
_entity.id
_entity.type
_entity.pdbx_description
1 polymer ?
#
loop_
_entity_poly.entity_id
_entity_poly.type
_entity_poly.pdbx_seq_one_letter_code
_entity_poly.pdbx_strand_id
1 'polypeptide(L)'
;MPLVIAWKTLFKKTQFYCSTHISNVNRTIKNYFTNFNNSEKPELVTPGEVIQLIKKMNPRKATGPDGVPNKALRMLTLNAVTHLTKIFNKCLTLLHFPEAWKRANVLMFPKPNQNHKLPDS
;
A
#
# COMPACT_ATOMS: atom_id res chain seq x y z
N MET A 1 15.02 10.81 -6.25
CA MET A 1 15.63 10.04 -5.14
C MET A 1 14.70 8.87 -4.81
N PRO A 2 15.07 7.63 -5.11
CA PRO A 2 14.12 6.52 -5.06
C PRO A 2 13.98 5.95 -3.64
N LEU A 3 12.73 5.61 -3.30
CA LEU A 3 12.18 5.11 -2.03
C LEU A 3 12.94 3.96 -1.35
N VAL A 4 13.90 3.33 -2.05
CA VAL A 4 14.71 2.21 -1.56
C VAL A 4 15.61 2.61 -0.37
N ILE A 5 16.07 3.87 -0.32
CA ILE A 5 16.94 4.33 0.77
C ILE A 5 16.16 4.54 2.08
N ALA A 6 14.88 4.94 1.99
CA ALA A 6 14.06 5.24 3.17
C ALA A 6 13.71 3.98 4.01
N TRP A 7 13.69 2.80 3.39
CA TRP A 7 13.38 1.55 4.08
C TRP A 7 14.54 1.02 4.94
N LYS A 8 15.78 1.45 4.66
CA LYS A 8 16.95 1.04 5.45
C LYS A 8 17.05 1.72 6.81
N THR A 9 16.35 2.84 7.02
CA THR A 9 16.59 3.69 8.21
C THR A 9 15.59 3.45 9.36
N LEU A 10 14.43 2.85 9.10
CA LEU A 10 13.35 2.71 10.10
C LEU A 10 13.24 1.33 10.79
N PHE A 11 14.00 0.33 10.33
CA PHE A 11 14.08 -0.97 10.98
C PHE A 11 15.52 -1.28 11.40
N LYS A 12 15.95 -0.82 12.58
CA LYS A 12 17.11 -1.40 13.28
C LYS A 12 16.75 -2.79 13.85
N LYS A 13 16.42 -3.71 12.96
CA LYS A 13 16.56 -5.15 13.18
C LYS A 13 17.30 -5.64 11.95
N THR A 14 18.63 -5.55 12.00
CA THR A 14 19.51 -6.08 10.96
C THR A 14 19.36 -7.59 10.91
N GLN A 15 18.35 -8.08 10.19
CA GLN A 15 18.43 -9.41 9.61
C GLN A 15 19.48 -9.34 8.52
N PHE A 16 20.61 -10.02 8.73
CA PHE A 16 21.68 -10.15 7.74
C PHE A 16 21.17 -11.01 6.59
N TYR A 17 20.54 -10.39 5.59
CA TYR A 17 20.21 -11.10 4.35
C TYR A 17 21.51 -11.46 3.64
N CYS A 18 21.66 -12.73 3.23
CA CYS A 18 22.83 -13.20 2.47
C CYS A 18 22.99 -12.42 1.15
N SER A 19 24.23 -12.16 0.72
CA SER A 19 24.56 -11.41 -0.50
C SER A 19 23.91 -11.98 -1.76
N THR A 20 23.73 -13.31 -1.82
CA THR A 20 23.00 -14.01 -2.88
C THR A 20 21.53 -13.63 -2.93
N HIS A 21 20.86 -13.52 -1.76
CA HIS A 21 19.47 -13.11 -1.68
C HIS A 21 19.28 -11.68 -2.17
N ILE A 22 20.14 -10.75 -1.74
CA ILE A 22 20.11 -9.35 -2.18
C ILE A 22 20.31 -9.25 -3.69
N SER A 23 21.27 -10.01 -4.24
CA SER A 23 21.54 -10.04 -5.68
C SER A 23 20.36 -10.58 -6.49
N ASN A 24 19.68 -11.61 -5.98
CA ASN A 24 18.50 -12.17 -6.60
C ASN A 24 17.33 -11.18 -6.62
N VAL A 25 17.07 -10.50 -5.51
CA VAL A 25 16.02 -9.46 -5.43
C VAL A 25 16.30 -8.35 -6.43
N ASN A 26 17.54 -7.84 -6.46
CA ASN A 26 17.93 -6.77 -7.38
C ASN A 26 17.77 -7.18 -8.86
N ARG A 27 18.15 -8.42 -9.20
CA ARG A 27 17.98 -8.98 -10.54
C ARG A 27 16.50 -9.06 -10.92
N THR A 28 15.64 -9.55 -10.04
CA THR A 28 14.20 -9.63 -10.27
C THR A 28 13.59 -8.24 -10.50
N ILE A 29 13.96 -7.27 -9.67
CA ILE A 29 13.51 -5.86 -9.83
C ILE A 29 13.96 -5.31 -11.18
N LYS A 30 15.22 -5.53 -11.56
CA LYS A 30 15.74 -5.07 -12.85
C LYS A 30 14.97 -5.69 -14.02
N ASN A 31 14.75 -7.00 -13.99
CA ASN A 31 14.01 -7.71 -15.04
C ASN A 31 12.56 -7.21 -15.17
N TYR A 32 11.91 -6.89 -14.05
CA TYR A 32 10.57 -6.31 -14.06
C TYR A 32 10.55 -4.97 -14.80
N PHE A 33 11.48 -4.06 -14.48
CA PHE A 33 11.55 -2.75 -15.15
C PHE A 33 11.98 -2.84 -16.61
N THR A 34 12.85 -3.78 -16.98
CA THR A 34 13.27 -3.95 -18.38
C THR A 34 12.18 -4.55 -19.26
N ASN A 35 11.32 -5.40 -18.69
CA ASN A 35 10.23 -6.05 -19.42
C ASN A 35 8.92 -5.27 -19.31
N PHE A 36 8.93 -4.10 -18.67
CA PHE A 36 7.75 -3.26 -18.55
C PHE A 36 7.46 -2.56 -19.89
N ASN A 37 6.64 -3.21 -20.71
CA ASN A 37 6.10 -2.61 -21.93
C ASN A 37 5.10 -1.50 -21.56
N ASN A 38 5.53 -0.24 -21.70
CA ASN A 38 4.82 0.98 -21.33
C ASN A 38 3.54 1.32 -22.14
N SER A 39 2.86 0.36 -22.76
CA SER A 39 1.77 0.64 -23.70
C SER A 39 0.35 0.47 -23.15
N GLU A 40 0.17 -0.18 -22.01
CA GLU A 40 -1.18 -0.40 -21.46
C GLU A 40 -1.55 0.72 -20.47
N LYS A 41 -2.49 1.57 -20.89
CA LYS A 41 -3.15 2.50 -19.97
C LYS A 41 -3.94 1.68 -18.95
N PRO A 42 -3.89 2.04 -17.65
CA PRO A 42 -4.68 1.36 -16.65
C PRO A 42 -6.18 1.51 -16.96
N GLU A 43 -6.92 0.42 -16.78
CA GLU A 43 -8.38 0.42 -16.90
C GLU A 43 -8.98 1.38 -15.87
N LEU A 44 -9.97 2.15 -16.32
CA LEU A 44 -10.65 3.12 -15.46
C LEU A 44 -11.70 2.43 -14.60
N VAL A 45 -11.87 2.95 -13.38
CA VAL A 45 -12.77 2.41 -12.37
C VAL A 45 -14.16 3.01 -12.52
N THR A 46 -15.18 2.21 -12.27
CA THR A 46 -16.59 2.60 -12.26
C THR A 46 -17.09 2.93 -10.84
N PRO A 47 -18.17 3.72 -10.69
CA PRO A 47 -18.79 3.94 -9.38
C PRO A 47 -19.28 2.64 -8.71
N GLY A 48 -19.72 1.66 -9.51
CA GLY A 48 -20.17 0.36 -9.03
C GLY A 48 -19.06 -0.42 -8.32
N GLU A 49 -17.87 -0.45 -8.92
CA GLU A 49 -16.69 -1.08 -8.30
C GLU A 49 -16.29 -0.37 -7.01
N VAL A 50 -16.30 0.96 -7.00
CA VAL A 50 -16.02 1.73 -5.76
C VAL A 50 -17.01 1.37 -4.66
N ILE A 51 -18.31 1.25 -4.96
CA ILE A 51 -19.32 0.83 -3.98
C ILE A 51 -19.06 -0.60 -3.48
N GLN A 52 -18.74 -1.52 -4.37
CA GLN A 52 -18.45 -2.91 -4.00
C GLN A 52 -17.22 -2.99 -3.08
N LEU A 53 -16.16 -2.26 -3.40
CA LEU A 53 -14.96 -2.16 -2.58
C LEU A 53 -15.28 -1.57 -1.21
N ILE A 54 -16.03 -0.46 -1.16
CA ILE A 54 -16.44 0.15 0.11
C ILE A 54 -17.22 -0.84 0.98
N LYS A 55 -18.13 -1.63 0.39
CA LYS A 55 -18.90 -2.66 1.10
C LYS A 55 -18.04 -3.81 1.61
N LYS A 56 -16.99 -4.19 0.87
CA LYS A 56 -16.07 -5.28 1.24
C LYS A 56 -15.12 -4.88 2.39
N MET A 57 -14.90 -3.59 2.64
CA MET A 57 -14.02 -3.14 3.72
C MET A 57 -14.57 -3.53 5.09
N ASN A 58 -13.70 -4.09 5.95
CA ASN A 58 -14.08 -4.42 7.33
C ASN A 58 -14.22 -3.13 8.15
N PRO A 59 -15.42 -2.82 8.70
CA PRO A 59 -15.68 -1.59 9.44
C PRO A 59 -14.94 -1.51 10.79
N ARG A 60 -14.41 -2.64 11.29
CA ARG A 60 -13.68 -2.72 12.56
C ARG A 60 -12.17 -2.52 12.42
N LYS A 61 -11.66 -2.31 11.20
CA LYS A 61 -10.23 -2.01 11.03
C LYS A 61 -9.90 -0.64 11.60
N ALA A 62 -8.65 -0.51 12.04
CA ALA A 62 -8.09 0.75 12.48
C ALA A 62 -8.21 1.80 11.37
N THR A 63 -8.40 3.04 11.80
CA THR A 63 -8.52 4.20 10.92
C THR A 63 -7.15 4.59 10.37
N GLY A 64 -7.14 5.15 9.16
CA GLY A 64 -5.93 5.69 8.56
C GLY A 64 -5.42 6.95 9.28
N PRO A 65 -4.30 7.53 8.82
CA PRO A 65 -3.79 8.80 9.34
C PRO A 65 -4.76 9.99 9.17
N ASP A 66 -5.77 9.84 8.32
CA ASP A 66 -6.80 10.84 8.04
C ASP A 66 -7.93 10.90 9.07
N GLY A 67 -8.00 9.93 10.00
CA GLY A 67 -9.06 9.88 11.00
C GLY A 67 -10.43 9.46 10.46
N VAL A 68 -10.54 9.00 9.20
CA VAL A 68 -11.81 8.57 8.59
C VAL A 68 -12.04 7.07 8.79
N PRO A 69 -12.99 6.64 9.65
CA PRO A 69 -13.22 5.23 9.88
C PRO A 69 -13.91 4.57 8.66
N ASN A 70 -13.63 3.28 8.44
CA ASN A 70 -14.28 2.50 7.37
C ASN A 70 -15.81 2.51 7.45
N LYS A 71 -16.39 2.68 8.65
CA LYS A 71 -17.83 2.85 8.84
C LYS A 71 -18.36 4.12 8.17
N ALA A 72 -17.61 5.22 8.21
CA ALA A 72 -18.00 6.48 7.55
C ALA A 72 -17.99 6.33 6.03
N LEU A 73 -17.03 5.58 5.46
CA LEU A 73 -16.99 5.28 4.03
C LEU A 73 -18.25 4.55 3.54
N ARG A 74 -18.84 3.68 4.38
CA ARG A 74 -20.11 2.99 4.08
C ARG A 74 -21.33 3.89 4.12
N MET A 75 -21.23 5.10 4.69
CA MET A 75 -22.31 6.09 4.77
C MET A 75 -22.25 7.13 3.66
N LEU A 76 -21.29 7.01 2.73
CA LEU A 76 -21.15 7.94 1.62
C LEU A 76 -22.38 7.94 0.71
N THR A 77 -22.79 9.12 0.27
CA THR A 77 -23.83 9.30 -0.73
C THR A 77 -23.32 8.90 -2.12
N LEU A 78 -24.23 8.61 -3.04
CA LEU A 78 -23.88 8.28 -4.43
C LEU A 78 -23.07 9.40 -5.12
N ASN A 79 -23.37 10.66 -4.77
CA ASN A 79 -22.62 11.82 -5.26
C ASN A 79 -21.16 11.79 -4.79
N ALA A 80 -20.94 11.49 -3.51
CA ALA A 80 -19.60 11.37 -2.94
C ALA A 80 -18.82 10.21 -3.57
N VAL A 81 -19.45 9.05 -3.76
CA VAL A 81 -18.86 7.90 -4.50
C VAL A 81 -18.44 8.34 -5.90
N THR A 82 -19.32 9.03 -6.63
CA THR A 82 -19.02 9.50 -7.99
C THR A 82 -17.81 10.43 -8.01
N HIS A 83 -17.66 11.29 -7.00
CA HIS A 83 -16.51 12.17 -6.88
C HIS A 83 -15.22 11.39 -6.57
N LEU A 84 -15.27 10.39 -5.69
CA LEU A 84 -14.16 9.50 -5.42
C LEU A 84 -13.71 8.75 -6.69
N THR A 85 -14.66 8.21 -7.46
CA THR A 85 -14.36 7.54 -8.74
C THR A 85 -13.62 8.47 -9.69
N LYS A 86 -14.06 9.72 -9.84
CA LYS A 86 -13.37 10.71 -10.68
C LYS A 86 -11.93 10.96 -10.20
N ILE A 87 -11.71 11.06 -8.89
CA ILE A 87 -10.36 11.23 -8.31
C ILE A 87 -9.49 10.02 -8.61
N PHE A 88 -9.99 8.80 -8.39
CA PHE A 88 -9.26 7.56 -8.69
C PHE A 88 -8.89 7.47 -10.16
N ASN A 89 -9.84 7.74 -11.06
CA ASN A 89 -9.60 7.69 -12.50
C ASN A 89 -8.60 8.75 -12.96
N LYS A 90 -8.61 9.94 -12.34
CA LYS A 90 -7.61 10.97 -12.61
C LYS A 90 -6.22 10.51 -12.17
N CYS A 91 -6.10 9.88 -11.00
CA CYS A 91 -4.83 9.32 -10.52
C CYS A 91 -4.30 8.22 -11.46
N LEU A 92 -5.17 7.32 -11.91
CA LEU A 92 -4.82 6.25 -12.86
C LEU A 92 -4.38 6.81 -14.22
N THR A 93 -5.14 7.78 -14.76
CA THR A 93 -4.79 8.42 -16.04
C THR A 93 -3.47 9.16 -15.98
N LEU A 94 -3.16 9.81 -14.85
CA LEU A 94 -1.90 10.54 -14.64
C LEU A 94 -0.75 9.65 -14.17
N LEU A 95 -1.02 8.37 -13.87
CA LEU A 95 -0.08 7.46 -13.20
C LEU A 95 0.53 8.07 -11.93
N HIS A 96 -0.23 8.90 -11.24
CA HIS A 96 0.25 9.68 -10.10
C HIS A 96 -0.76 9.65 -8.96
N PHE A 97 -0.30 9.21 -7.79
CA PHE A 97 -1.08 9.19 -6.56
C PHE A 97 -0.63 10.29 -5.60
N PRO A 98 -1.56 10.90 -4.83
CA PRO A 98 -1.22 11.89 -3.82
C PRO A 98 -0.18 11.38 -2.82
N GLU A 99 0.75 12.24 -2.40
CA GLU A 99 1.76 11.90 -1.39
C GLU A 99 1.14 11.44 -0.05
N ALA A 100 -0.05 11.97 0.29
CA ALA A 100 -0.78 11.57 1.49
C ALA A 100 -1.13 10.07 1.49
N TRP A 101 -1.42 9.48 0.32
CA TRP A 101 -1.80 8.06 0.21
C TRP A 101 -0.60 7.12 0.28
N LYS A 102 0.62 7.66 0.09
CA LYS A 102 1.88 6.90 0.18
C LYS A 102 2.42 6.84 1.62
N ARG A 103 1.80 7.57 2.55
CA ARG A 103 2.16 7.58 3.97
C ARG A 103 1.31 6.60 4.76
N ALA A 104 1.93 5.84 5.66
CA ALA A 104 1.25 4.92 6.56
C ALA A 104 1.81 5.03 7.99
N ASN A 105 0.92 4.95 8.98
CA ASN A 105 1.32 4.83 10.38
C ASN A 105 1.53 3.35 10.71
N VAL A 106 2.75 2.98 11.08
CA VAL A 106 3.11 1.60 11.42
C VAL A 106 3.19 1.47 12.94
N LEU A 107 2.28 0.71 13.52
CA LEU A 107 2.33 0.31 14.93
C LEU A 107 2.64 -1.20 15.00
N MET A 108 3.77 -1.54 15.60
CA MET A 108 4.19 -2.93 15.75
C MET A 108 3.63 -3.53 17.04
N PHE A 109 2.93 -4.65 16.93
CA PHE A 109 2.52 -5.45 18.08
C PHE A 109 3.38 -6.70 18.18
N PRO A 110 3.90 -7.03 19.38
CA PRO A 110 4.60 -8.29 19.60
C PRO A 110 3.66 -9.47 19.34
N LYS A 111 4.17 -10.53 18.71
CA LYS A 111 3.36 -11.74 18.51
C LYS A 111 3.07 -12.37 19.88
N PRO A 112 1.84 -12.85 20.12
CA PRO A 112 1.56 -13.61 21.33
C PRO A 112 2.42 -14.88 21.35
N ASN A 113 2.95 -15.23 22.53
CA ASN A 113 3.73 -16.44 22.81
C ASN A 113 5.14 -16.54 22.20
N GLN A 114 5.71 -15.47 21.61
CA GLN A 114 7.15 -15.44 21.32
C GLN A 114 7.94 -14.94 22.53
N ASN A 115 9.02 -15.65 22.85
CA ASN A 115 9.93 -15.27 23.92
C ASN A 115 10.90 -14.20 23.39
N HIS A 116 10.48 -12.93 23.42
CA HIS A 116 11.20 -11.80 22.81
C HIS A 116 12.60 -11.53 23.40
N LYS A 117 13.02 -12.28 24.43
CA LYS A 117 14.34 -12.19 25.06
C LYS A 117 15.38 -13.13 24.44
N LEU A 118 14.98 -14.10 23.63
CA LEU A 118 15.89 -15.08 23.03
C LEU A 118 15.68 -15.10 21.51
N PRO A 119 16.75 -15.04 20.70
CA PRO A 119 16.63 -15.36 19.27
C PRO A 119 16.28 -16.84 19.14
N ASP A 120 15.31 -17.16 18.28
CA ASP A 120 15.02 -18.56 17.92
C ASP A 120 16.31 -19.18 17.33
N SER A 121 16.79 -20.27 17.94
CA SER A 121 18.01 -21.02 17.54
C SER A 121 17.90 -21.62 16.14
#